data_AF-A0A7T2WPX3-F1
#
_entry.id   AF-A0A7T2WPX3-F1
#
_cell.length_a   1.000
_cell.length_b   1.000
_cell.length_c   1.000
_cell.angle_alpha   90.00
_cell.angle_beta   90.00
_cell.angle_gamma   90.00
#
_symmetry.space_group_name_H-M   'P 1'
#
loop_
_entity.id
_entity.type
_entity.pdbx_description
1 polymer ?
#
loop_
_entity_poly.entity_id
_entity_poly.type
_entity_poly.pdbx_seq_one_letter_code
_entity_poly.pdbx_strand_id
1 'polypeptide(L)'
;MTHPSSLTLNDTERLAVSRELRRYGNYRRGEGESLLDAHLFPESGDEEVAPGLTDWAKDAAASHVALAERCEELADELDTRQVVPVSASHFELIDMSLRAAYPDEMPSELSHVSEFADLVIVDSRDGGPRSAESERMLFLVREGHPLPPSPPIPAPARAPRTENESVEGRIAQLTEQVGNLEARLETQQQQIDALRSRTTRDIRNQRADPLGSGRPRRVGTERGGLSL
;
A
#
# COMPACT_ATOMS: atom_id res chain seq x y z
N MET A 1 -40.08 -12.35 5.11
CA MET A 1 -40.34 -10.92 5.35
C MET A 1 -40.55 -10.25 4.00
N THR A 2 -41.30 -9.16 3.91
CA THR A 2 -41.33 -8.32 2.70
C THR A 2 -40.10 -7.42 2.72
N HIS A 3 -39.17 -7.65 1.80
CA HIS A 3 -37.98 -6.79 1.66
C HIS A 3 -38.42 -5.43 1.11
N PRO A 4 -37.91 -4.31 1.64
CA PRO A 4 -38.31 -2.99 1.18
C PRO A 4 -37.81 -2.77 -0.26
N SER A 5 -38.72 -2.37 -1.15
CA SER A 5 -38.42 -2.13 -2.58
C SER A 5 -37.95 -0.70 -2.88
N SER A 6 -37.74 0.12 -1.85
CA SER A 6 -37.37 1.52 -2.00
C SER A 6 -36.69 2.03 -0.74
N LEU A 7 -35.66 2.84 -0.91
CA LEU A 7 -35.04 3.62 0.15
C LEU A 7 -35.40 5.09 -0.10
N THR A 8 -36.05 5.70 0.87
CA THR A 8 -36.31 7.15 0.85
C THR A 8 -35.09 7.87 1.42
N LEU A 9 -34.57 8.83 0.67
CA LEU A 9 -33.48 9.71 1.08
C LEU A 9 -34.01 11.12 1.32
N ASN A 10 -33.75 11.66 2.50
CA ASN A 10 -33.90 13.08 2.77
C ASN A 10 -32.81 13.89 2.03
N ASP A 11 -32.95 15.22 1.99
CA ASP A 11 -32.02 16.08 1.25
C ASP A 11 -30.57 16.05 1.79
N THR A 12 -30.36 15.80 3.09
CA THR A 12 -29.04 15.65 3.71
C THR A 12 -28.41 14.31 3.35
N GLU A 13 -29.15 13.20 3.51
CA GLU A 13 -28.73 11.85 3.12
C GLU A 13 -28.30 11.83 1.64
N ARG A 14 -29.16 12.36 0.75
CA ARG A 14 -28.90 12.33 -0.68
C ARG A 14 -27.67 13.16 -1.07
N LEU A 15 -27.53 14.36 -0.49
CA LEU A 15 -26.34 15.21 -0.72
C LEU A 15 -25.06 14.51 -0.24
N ALA A 16 -25.11 13.85 0.91
CA ALA A 16 -23.97 13.12 1.46
C ALA A 16 -23.60 11.89 0.60
N VAL A 17 -24.57 11.07 0.19
CA VAL A 17 -24.35 9.91 -0.71
C VAL A 17 -23.79 10.38 -2.06
N SER A 18 -24.41 11.39 -2.68
CA SER A 18 -23.96 11.99 -3.95
C SER A 18 -22.54 12.57 -3.85
N ARG A 19 -22.17 13.15 -2.69
CA ARG A 19 -20.82 13.62 -2.39
C ARG A 19 -19.82 12.48 -2.26
N GLU A 20 -20.12 11.44 -1.49
CA GLU A 20 -19.19 10.33 -1.28
C GLU A 20 -19.01 9.47 -2.55
N LEU A 21 -20.06 9.28 -3.35
CA LEU A 21 -19.96 8.64 -4.67
C LEU A 21 -18.96 9.38 -5.56
N ARG A 22 -19.09 10.71 -5.73
CA ARG A 22 -18.15 11.49 -6.55
C ARG A 22 -16.73 11.49 -5.97
N ARG A 23 -16.59 11.55 -4.65
CA ARG A 23 -15.28 11.48 -3.97
C ARG A 23 -14.61 10.11 -4.17
N TYR A 24 -15.38 9.02 -4.08
CA TYR A 24 -14.90 7.66 -4.34
C TYR A 24 -14.57 7.45 -5.83
N GLY A 25 -15.41 7.95 -6.74
CA GLY A 25 -15.14 7.90 -8.19
C GLY A 25 -13.83 8.63 -8.54
N ASN A 26 -13.61 9.83 -8.01
CA ASN A 26 -12.35 10.55 -8.20
C ASN A 26 -11.14 9.80 -7.62
N TYR A 27 -11.27 9.13 -6.47
CA TYR A 27 -10.23 8.23 -5.94
C TYR A 27 -9.94 7.08 -6.93
N ARG A 28 -10.97 6.38 -7.40
CA ARG A 28 -10.81 5.25 -8.35
C ARG A 28 -10.17 5.68 -9.66
N ARG A 29 -10.51 6.86 -10.19
CA ARG A 29 -9.88 7.47 -11.36
C ARG A 29 -8.38 7.71 -11.13
N GLY A 30 -8.01 8.32 -10.00
CA GLY A 30 -6.60 8.54 -9.63
C GLY A 30 -5.79 7.26 -9.41
N GLU A 31 -6.41 6.20 -8.88
CA GLU A 31 -5.80 4.87 -8.78
C GLU A 31 -5.54 4.26 -10.17
N GLY A 32 -6.51 4.39 -11.10
CA GLY A 32 -6.34 3.93 -12.48
C GLY A 32 -5.21 4.66 -13.22
N GLU A 33 -5.14 5.98 -13.08
CA GLU A 33 -4.04 6.80 -13.60
C GLU A 33 -2.69 6.41 -12.98
N SER A 34 -2.63 6.24 -11.66
CA SER A 34 -1.40 5.88 -10.95
C SER A 34 -0.88 4.49 -11.33
N LEU A 35 -1.79 3.55 -11.62
CA LEU A 35 -1.43 2.22 -12.12
C LEU A 35 -0.83 2.27 -13.52
N LEU A 36 -1.31 3.17 -14.40
CA LEU A 36 -0.70 3.41 -15.71
C LEU A 36 0.68 4.10 -15.57
N ASP A 37 0.76 5.16 -14.74
CA ASP A 37 2.01 5.90 -14.47
C ASP A 37 3.13 4.95 -14.01
N ALA A 38 2.85 4.06 -13.04
CA ALA A 38 3.81 3.11 -12.46
C ALA A 38 4.37 2.09 -13.47
N HIS A 39 3.61 1.76 -14.53
CA HIS A 39 4.10 0.89 -15.60
C HIS A 39 4.82 1.67 -16.71
N LEU A 40 4.42 2.92 -16.98
CA LEU A 40 5.08 3.77 -17.99
C LEU A 40 6.43 4.32 -17.52
N PHE A 41 6.57 4.57 -16.21
CA PHE A 41 7.76 5.13 -15.58
C PHE A 41 8.10 4.38 -14.29
N PRO A 42 8.64 3.14 -14.38
CA PRO A 42 9.14 2.42 -13.22
C PRO A 42 10.26 3.22 -12.53
N GLU A 43 10.38 3.08 -11.21
CA GLU A 43 11.40 3.77 -10.43
C GLU A 43 12.82 3.35 -10.85
N SER A 44 13.75 4.30 -10.82
CA SER A 44 15.09 4.18 -11.43
C SER A 44 16.09 3.33 -10.61
N GLY A 45 15.63 2.20 -10.06
CA GLY A 45 16.44 1.19 -9.38
C GLY A 45 16.27 -0.23 -9.95
N ASP A 46 15.19 -0.51 -10.69
CA ASP A 46 14.94 -1.84 -11.29
C ASP A 46 15.63 -1.97 -12.65
N GLU A 47 16.94 -2.25 -12.65
CA GLU A 47 17.77 -2.31 -13.87
C GLU A 47 17.43 -3.46 -14.86
N GLU A 48 16.50 -4.38 -14.55
CA GLU A 48 16.32 -5.62 -15.33
C GLU A 48 14.95 -5.84 -16.01
N VAL A 49 13.97 -4.94 -15.85
CA VAL A 49 12.69 -5.03 -16.59
C VAL A 49 12.29 -3.68 -17.14
N ALA A 50 12.16 -3.58 -18.47
CA ALA A 50 11.40 -2.51 -19.12
C ALA A 50 9.93 -2.97 -19.20
N PRO A 51 9.03 -2.55 -18.30
CA PRO A 51 7.67 -3.05 -18.25
C PRO A 51 6.80 -2.16 -19.13
N GLY A 52 6.94 -2.30 -20.46
CA GLY A 52 6.00 -1.65 -21.37
C GLY A 52 4.56 -1.98 -20.97
N LEU A 53 3.66 -0.98 -21.06
CA LEU A 53 2.31 -1.05 -20.49
C LEU A 53 1.60 -2.37 -20.83
N THR A 54 1.45 -3.23 -19.82
CA THR A 54 0.89 -4.58 -19.97
C THR A 54 -0.62 -4.53 -20.22
N ASP A 55 -1.17 -5.56 -20.87
CA ASP A 55 -2.62 -5.62 -21.11
C ASP A 55 -3.40 -5.75 -19.79
N TRP A 56 -2.85 -6.50 -18.82
CA TRP A 56 -3.37 -6.53 -17.45
C TRP A 56 -3.44 -5.13 -16.82
N ALA A 57 -2.40 -4.30 -16.99
CA ALA A 57 -2.39 -2.95 -16.43
C ALA A 57 -3.44 -2.04 -17.10
N LYS A 58 -3.64 -2.17 -18.42
CA LYS A 58 -4.71 -1.47 -19.15
C LYS A 58 -6.08 -1.89 -18.65
N ASP A 59 -6.32 -3.20 -18.51
CA ASP A 59 -7.60 -3.74 -18.06
C ASP A 59 -7.91 -3.36 -16.60
N ALA A 60 -6.89 -3.37 -15.73
CA ALA A 60 -7.01 -2.91 -14.35
C ALA A 60 -7.33 -1.41 -14.27
N ALA A 61 -6.59 -0.56 -15.00
CA ALA A 61 -6.85 0.88 -15.05
C ALA A 61 -8.23 1.18 -15.66
N ALA A 62 -8.63 0.49 -16.72
CA ALA A 62 -9.95 0.62 -17.33
C ALA A 62 -11.07 0.21 -16.37
N SER A 63 -10.89 -0.85 -15.58
CA SER A 63 -11.83 -1.26 -14.52
C SER A 63 -11.97 -0.19 -13.43
N HIS A 64 -10.87 0.46 -13.07
CA HIS A 64 -10.85 1.60 -12.14
C HIS A 64 -11.61 2.83 -12.69
N VAL A 65 -11.39 3.19 -13.96
CA VAL A 65 -12.09 4.29 -14.63
C VAL A 65 -13.58 3.98 -14.80
N ALA A 66 -13.95 2.78 -15.24
CA ALA A 66 -15.34 2.36 -15.39
C ALA A 66 -16.11 2.33 -14.06
N LEU A 67 -15.43 2.09 -12.93
CA LEU A 67 -16.04 2.23 -11.60
C LEU A 67 -16.25 3.72 -11.24
N ALA A 68 -15.32 4.59 -11.60
CA ALA A 68 -15.43 6.03 -11.39
C ALA A 68 -16.60 6.64 -12.18
N GLU A 69 -16.76 6.25 -13.44
CA GLU A 69 -17.87 6.68 -14.31
C GLU A 69 -19.23 6.30 -13.70
N ARG A 70 -19.42 5.05 -13.26
CA ARG A 70 -20.68 4.63 -12.61
C ARG A 70 -20.99 5.37 -11.31
N CYS A 71 -19.98 5.74 -10.54
CA CYS A 71 -20.16 6.57 -9.35
C CYS A 71 -20.62 7.99 -9.71
N GLU A 72 -20.07 8.56 -10.77
CA GLU A 72 -20.42 9.90 -11.28
C GLU A 72 -21.83 9.91 -11.89
N GLU A 73 -22.17 8.91 -12.72
CA GLU A 73 -23.52 8.69 -13.26
C GLU A 73 -24.58 8.58 -12.15
N LEU A 74 -24.36 7.72 -11.14
CA LEU A 74 -25.32 7.54 -10.03
C LEU A 74 -25.49 8.82 -9.18
N ALA A 75 -24.41 9.58 -8.96
CA ALA A 75 -24.47 10.85 -8.24
C ALA A 75 -25.25 11.92 -9.05
N ASP A 76 -25.08 11.97 -10.36
CA ASP A 76 -25.83 12.85 -11.25
C ASP A 76 -27.31 12.47 -11.34
N GLU A 77 -27.65 11.17 -11.37
CA GLU A 77 -29.05 10.72 -11.28
C GLU A 77 -29.68 11.10 -9.94
N LEU A 78 -28.96 10.97 -8.83
CA LEU A 78 -29.41 11.38 -7.49
C LEU A 78 -29.60 12.91 -7.35
N ASP A 79 -28.75 13.72 -7.98
CA ASP A 79 -28.89 15.18 -7.92
C ASP A 79 -30.06 15.68 -8.80
N THR A 80 -30.31 15.01 -9.94
CA THR A 80 -31.28 15.46 -10.96
C THR A 80 -32.68 14.87 -10.83
N ARG A 81 -32.84 13.60 -10.40
CA ARG A 81 -34.14 12.91 -10.39
C ARG A 81 -34.77 12.89 -9.00
N GLN A 82 -36.10 12.93 -8.96
CA GLN A 82 -36.86 12.72 -7.72
C GLN A 82 -36.97 11.23 -7.35
N VAL A 83 -36.92 10.36 -8.36
CA VAL A 83 -36.94 8.90 -8.21
C VAL A 83 -35.85 8.34 -9.12
N VAL A 84 -34.85 7.68 -8.54
CA VAL A 84 -33.77 7.02 -9.28
C VAL A 84 -34.05 5.51 -9.30
N PRO A 85 -34.22 4.88 -10.48
CA PRO A 85 -34.27 3.44 -10.59
C PRO A 85 -32.86 2.87 -10.34
N VAL A 86 -32.73 1.99 -9.36
CA VAL A 86 -31.47 1.38 -8.96
C VAL A 86 -31.57 -0.15 -8.89
N SER A 87 -30.41 -0.78 -8.75
CA SER A 87 -30.23 -2.23 -8.67
C SER A 87 -29.24 -2.57 -7.57
N ALA A 88 -29.03 -3.86 -7.26
CA ALA A 88 -28.05 -4.28 -6.26
C ALA A 88 -26.64 -3.71 -6.51
N SER A 89 -26.18 -3.63 -7.76
CA SER A 89 -24.87 -3.06 -8.10
C SER A 89 -24.76 -1.56 -7.77
N HIS A 90 -25.86 -0.80 -7.79
CA HIS A 90 -25.86 0.59 -7.35
C HIS A 90 -25.73 0.70 -5.82
N PHE A 91 -26.33 -0.24 -5.07
CA PHE A 91 -26.12 -0.33 -3.63
C PHE A 91 -24.71 -0.80 -3.26
N GLU A 92 -24.09 -1.69 -4.05
CA GLU A 92 -22.67 -2.01 -3.90
C GLU A 92 -21.77 -0.77 -4.11
N LEU A 93 -22.06 0.09 -5.09
CA LEU A 93 -21.34 1.36 -5.26
C LEU A 93 -21.52 2.31 -4.07
N ILE A 94 -22.74 2.43 -3.55
CA ILE A 94 -23.03 3.25 -2.37
C ILE A 94 -22.27 2.71 -1.16
N ASP A 95 -22.40 1.42 -0.84
CA ASP A 95 -21.69 0.77 0.28
C ASP A 95 -20.17 0.93 0.18
N MET A 96 -19.58 0.64 -0.98
CA MET A 96 -18.14 0.83 -1.21
C MET A 96 -17.70 2.28 -1.03
N SER A 97 -18.50 3.25 -1.50
CA SER A 97 -18.18 4.68 -1.33
C SER A 97 -18.28 5.15 0.13
N LEU A 98 -19.28 4.65 0.88
CA LEU A 98 -19.51 4.99 2.28
C LEU A 98 -18.46 4.33 3.19
N ARG A 99 -18.13 3.05 2.98
CA ARG A 99 -17.07 2.36 3.74
C ARG A 99 -15.68 2.94 3.46
N ALA A 100 -15.42 3.38 2.23
CA ALA A 100 -14.20 4.12 1.90
C ALA A 100 -14.18 5.54 2.51
N ALA A 101 -15.33 6.09 2.92
CA ALA A 101 -15.44 7.39 3.60
C ALA A 101 -15.34 7.28 5.12
N TYR A 102 -15.91 6.22 5.67
CA TYR A 102 -16.14 6.04 7.08
C TYR A 102 -15.69 4.62 7.47
N PRO A 103 -14.37 4.33 7.43
CA PRO A 103 -13.85 2.97 7.64
C PRO A 103 -14.00 2.50 9.10
N ASP A 104 -14.01 3.42 10.06
CA ASP A 104 -14.06 3.12 11.49
C ASP A 104 -15.49 3.25 12.08
N GLU A 105 -16.23 4.30 11.73
CA GLU A 105 -17.56 4.60 12.29
C GLU A 105 -18.45 5.34 11.27
N MET A 106 -19.62 4.78 10.97
CA MET A 106 -20.60 5.37 10.05
C MET A 106 -21.37 6.52 10.73
N PRO A 107 -21.47 7.72 10.12
CA PRO A 107 -22.31 8.80 10.65
C PRO A 107 -23.78 8.37 10.80
N SER A 108 -24.42 8.83 11.87
CA SER A 108 -25.82 8.48 12.20
C SER A 108 -26.82 8.82 11.10
N GLU A 109 -26.51 9.87 10.34
CA GLU A 109 -27.25 10.38 9.20
C GLU A 109 -27.13 9.50 7.95
N LEU A 110 -26.20 8.52 7.96
CA LEU A 110 -25.93 7.59 6.86
C LEU A 110 -26.11 6.11 7.26
N SER A 111 -26.25 5.80 8.56
CA SER A 111 -26.47 4.43 9.05
C SER A 111 -27.65 3.75 8.37
N HIS A 112 -28.79 4.44 8.23
CA HIS A 112 -29.98 3.94 7.55
C HIS A 112 -29.72 3.57 6.07
N VAL A 113 -28.94 4.38 5.35
CA VAL A 113 -28.55 4.12 3.96
C VAL A 113 -27.62 2.91 3.87
N SER A 114 -26.65 2.82 4.78
CA SER A 114 -25.69 1.70 4.85
C SER A 114 -26.39 0.38 5.18
N GLU A 115 -27.26 0.36 6.19
CA GLU A 115 -28.05 -0.82 6.59
C GLU A 115 -28.96 -1.31 5.45
N PHE A 116 -29.58 -0.38 4.71
CA PHE A 116 -30.37 -0.73 3.54
C PHE A 116 -29.52 -1.31 2.40
N ALA A 117 -28.35 -0.71 2.14
CA ALA A 117 -27.41 -1.21 1.14
C ALA A 117 -26.96 -2.64 1.47
N ASP A 118 -26.51 -2.89 2.70
CA ASP A 118 -26.14 -4.23 3.19
C ASP A 118 -27.28 -5.24 3.01
N LEU A 119 -28.53 -4.87 3.37
CA LEU A 119 -29.70 -5.74 3.21
C LEU A 119 -29.93 -6.13 1.74
N VAL A 120 -29.82 -5.18 0.81
CA VAL A 120 -29.98 -5.44 -0.64
C VAL A 120 -28.84 -6.30 -1.18
N ILE A 121 -27.60 -6.03 -0.76
CA ILE A 121 -26.41 -6.75 -1.21
C ILE A 121 -26.44 -8.22 -0.74
N VAL A 122 -26.86 -8.47 0.51
CA VAL A 122 -27.02 -9.84 1.04
C VAL A 122 -28.14 -10.58 0.31
N ASP A 123 -29.32 -9.98 0.14
CA ASP A 123 -30.45 -10.60 -0.59
C ASP A 123 -30.09 -10.92 -2.05
N SER A 124 -29.28 -10.08 -2.70
CA SER A 124 -28.77 -10.32 -4.05
C SER A 124 -27.71 -11.43 -4.14
N ARG A 125 -27.06 -11.80 -3.03
CA ARG A 125 -26.01 -12.85 -2.99
C ARG A 125 -26.57 -14.22 -2.59
N ASP A 126 -27.57 -14.26 -1.70
CA ASP A 126 -28.23 -15.49 -1.27
C ASP A 126 -29.30 -15.99 -2.27
N GLY A 127 -29.66 -15.17 -3.26
CA GLY A 127 -30.59 -15.51 -4.34
C GLY A 127 -30.06 -16.58 -5.30
N GLY A 128 -30.28 -17.86 -4.97
CA GLY A 128 -30.01 -19.00 -5.88
C GLY A 128 -30.78 -18.94 -7.22
N PRO A 129 -30.62 -19.93 -8.13
CA PRO A 129 -30.99 -19.84 -9.56
C PRO A 129 -32.50 -19.73 -9.89
N ARG A 130 -33.34 -19.37 -8.93
CA ARG A 130 -34.72 -18.88 -9.12
C ARG A 130 -34.85 -17.35 -9.00
N SER A 131 -33.77 -16.62 -8.68
CA SER A 131 -33.75 -15.14 -8.63
C SER A 131 -33.60 -14.48 -10.03
N ALA A 132 -33.88 -15.22 -11.11
CA ALA A 132 -33.88 -14.69 -12.48
C ALA A 132 -35.20 -13.97 -12.86
N GLU A 133 -36.23 -14.05 -12.01
CA GLU A 133 -37.56 -13.47 -12.25
C GLU A 133 -37.96 -12.47 -11.16
N SER A 134 -37.14 -11.44 -10.98
CA SER A 134 -37.57 -10.06 -10.71
C SER A 134 -36.34 -9.18 -10.60
N GLU A 135 -36.12 -8.32 -11.59
CA GLU A 135 -35.61 -6.99 -11.30
C GLU A 135 -36.62 -6.33 -10.36
N ARG A 136 -36.46 -6.53 -9.04
CA ARG A 136 -37.13 -5.68 -8.06
C ARG A 136 -36.64 -4.28 -8.39
N MET A 137 -37.50 -3.47 -8.99
CA MET A 137 -37.17 -2.06 -9.24
C MET A 137 -36.96 -1.44 -7.87
N LEU A 138 -35.70 -1.28 -7.49
CA LEU A 138 -35.33 -0.57 -6.28
C LEU A 138 -35.34 0.91 -6.64
N PHE A 139 -35.86 1.74 -5.74
CA PHE A 139 -35.97 3.16 -5.97
C PHE A 139 -35.29 3.93 -4.86
N LEU A 140 -34.39 4.86 -5.22
CA LEU A 140 -33.98 5.93 -4.33
C LEU A 140 -34.98 7.07 -4.53
N VAL A 141 -35.82 7.32 -3.52
CA VAL A 141 -36.90 8.30 -3.58
C VAL A 141 -36.51 9.53 -2.78
N ARG A 142 -36.65 10.71 -3.37
CA ARG A 142 -36.31 11.98 -2.74
C ARG A 142 -37.50 12.62 -2.00
N GLU A 143 -37.25 13.06 -0.78
CA GLU A 143 -38.07 14.08 -0.10
C GLU A 143 -37.52 15.51 -0.34
N GLY A 144 -38.00 16.23 -1.37
CA GLY A 144 -37.64 17.65 -1.58
C GLY A 144 -37.65 18.20 -3.02
N HIS A 145 -37.35 19.50 -3.17
CA HIS A 145 -37.29 20.26 -4.44
C HIS A 145 -35.88 20.30 -5.04
N PRO A 146 -35.69 20.21 -6.38
CA PRO A 146 -34.38 20.13 -7.07
C PRO A 146 -33.26 20.95 -6.40
N LEU A 147 -32.17 20.27 -6.00
CA LEU A 147 -31.00 20.99 -5.46
C LEU A 147 -30.24 21.62 -6.64
N PRO A 148 -29.53 22.74 -6.44
CA PRO A 148 -28.52 23.16 -7.39
C PRO A 148 -27.47 22.04 -7.54
N PRO A 149 -26.89 21.86 -8.74
CA PRO A 149 -25.83 20.87 -8.94
C PRO A 149 -24.68 21.14 -7.96
N SER A 150 -24.19 20.09 -7.31
CA SER A 150 -23.05 20.21 -6.41
C SER A 150 -21.86 20.81 -7.17
N PRO A 151 -21.10 21.76 -6.60
CA PRO A 151 -19.87 22.23 -7.23
C PRO A 151 -18.93 21.02 -7.43
N PRO A 152 -18.13 20.99 -8.52
CA PRO A 152 -17.22 19.89 -8.78
C PRO A 152 -16.32 19.72 -7.55
N ILE A 153 -16.48 18.59 -6.86
CA ILE A 153 -15.59 18.22 -5.77
C ILE A 153 -14.22 18.08 -6.41
N PRO A 154 -13.20 18.85 -5.98
CA PRO A 154 -11.84 18.64 -6.45
C PRO A 154 -11.52 17.15 -6.28
N ALA A 155 -10.89 16.53 -7.28
CA ALA A 155 -10.33 15.19 -7.07
C ALA A 155 -9.56 15.21 -5.74
N PRO A 156 -9.74 14.20 -4.86
CA PRO A 156 -9.06 14.22 -3.58
C PRO A 156 -7.59 14.44 -3.88
N ALA A 157 -7.03 15.54 -3.38
CA ALA A 157 -5.67 15.91 -3.67
C ALA A 157 -4.83 14.66 -3.37
N ARG A 158 -4.13 14.14 -4.39
CA ARG A 158 -3.32 12.90 -4.34
C ARG A 158 -2.85 12.70 -2.92
N ALA A 159 -3.25 11.60 -2.26
CA ALA A 159 -2.86 11.30 -0.88
C ALA A 159 -1.38 11.69 -0.73
N PRO A 160 -1.09 12.68 0.13
CA PRO A 160 -0.14 13.74 -0.17
C PRO A 160 1.16 13.12 -0.65
N ARG A 161 1.56 13.39 -1.91
CA ARG A 161 2.77 12.81 -2.51
C ARG A 161 3.99 12.98 -1.60
N THR A 162 4.02 14.06 -0.82
CA THR A 162 5.01 14.33 0.23
C THR A 162 5.12 13.28 1.33
N GLU A 163 4.07 12.50 1.64
CA GLU A 163 4.14 11.38 2.59
C GLU A 163 4.77 10.15 1.93
N ASN A 164 4.40 9.82 0.68
CA ASN A 164 5.09 8.76 -0.07
C ASN A 164 6.54 9.13 -0.37
N GLU A 165 6.83 10.33 -0.89
CA GLU A 165 8.19 10.88 -1.10
C GLU A 165 9.01 10.90 0.22
N SER A 166 8.37 11.12 1.38
CA SER A 166 8.99 11.06 2.71
C SER A 166 9.25 9.63 3.16
N VAL A 167 8.35 8.69 2.85
CA VAL A 167 8.51 7.25 3.11
C VAL A 167 9.57 6.64 2.19
N GLU A 168 9.54 6.92 0.89
CA GLU A 168 10.56 6.59 -0.11
C GLU A 168 11.93 7.16 0.30
N GLY A 169 12.00 8.44 0.69
CA GLY A 169 13.22 9.06 1.20
C GLY A 169 13.75 8.41 2.48
N ARG A 170 12.86 7.95 3.38
CA ARG A 170 13.23 7.15 4.56
C ARG A 170 13.68 5.74 4.19
N ILE A 171 13.06 5.10 3.21
CA ILE A 171 13.44 3.78 2.69
C ILE A 171 14.83 3.88 2.06
N ALA A 172 15.10 4.87 1.21
CA ALA A 172 16.41 5.12 0.63
C ALA A 172 17.50 5.33 1.70
N GLN A 173 17.24 6.15 2.73
CA GLN A 173 18.15 6.32 3.86
C GLN A 173 18.37 5.03 4.67
N LEU A 174 17.34 4.22 4.88
CA LEU A 174 17.46 2.95 5.59
C LEU A 174 18.24 1.92 4.78
N THR A 175 18.02 1.83 3.46
CA THR A 175 18.79 0.97 2.54
C THR A 175 20.26 1.37 2.52
N GLU A 176 20.58 2.66 2.44
CA GLU A 176 21.97 3.15 2.52
C GLU A 176 22.60 2.84 3.89
N GLN A 177 21.84 2.96 4.99
CA GLN A 177 22.32 2.59 6.33
C GLN A 177 22.57 1.07 6.46
N VAL A 178 21.70 0.22 5.90
CA VAL A 178 21.89 -1.23 5.88
C VAL A 178 23.16 -1.60 5.11
N GLY A 179 23.34 -1.09 3.89
CA GLY A 179 24.56 -1.37 3.10
C GLY A 179 25.85 -0.88 3.80
N ASN A 180 25.82 0.28 4.45
CA ASN A 180 26.93 0.76 5.27
C ASN A 180 27.20 -0.10 6.51
N LEU A 181 26.17 -0.69 7.13
CA LEU A 181 26.32 -1.62 8.26
C LEU A 181 26.86 -2.97 7.80
N GLU A 182 26.42 -3.48 6.65
CA GLU A 182 26.92 -4.72 6.04
C GLU A 182 28.40 -4.62 5.68
N ALA A 183 28.83 -3.54 5.01
CA ALA A 183 30.24 -3.30 4.70
C ALA A 183 31.12 -3.21 5.97
N ARG A 184 30.58 -2.65 7.07
CA ARG A 184 31.27 -2.60 8.37
C ARG A 184 31.33 -3.98 9.04
N LEU A 185 30.28 -4.78 8.95
CA LEU A 185 30.26 -6.17 9.44
C LEU A 185 31.26 -7.05 8.68
N GLU A 186 31.32 -6.92 7.35
CA GLU A 186 32.31 -7.65 6.54
C GLU A 186 33.74 -7.25 6.93
N THR A 187 34.01 -5.95 7.07
CA THR A 187 35.31 -5.44 7.53
C THR A 187 35.69 -5.99 8.91
N GLN A 188 34.74 -6.06 9.85
CA GLN A 188 34.96 -6.64 11.18
C GLN A 188 35.21 -8.16 11.10
N GLN A 189 34.49 -8.88 10.25
CA GLN A 189 34.67 -10.32 10.05
C GLN A 189 36.07 -10.62 9.48
N GLN A 190 36.52 -9.87 8.47
CA GLN A 190 37.87 -9.96 7.92
C GLN A 190 38.96 -9.70 8.99
N GLN A 191 38.75 -8.72 9.88
CA GLN A 191 39.65 -8.47 11.01
C GLN A 191 39.70 -9.63 12.01
N ILE A 192 38.54 -10.22 12.33
CA ILE A 192 38.44 -11.39 13.22
C ILE A 192 39.21 -12.58 12.62
N ASP A 193 39.08 -12.85 11.34
CA ASP A 193 39.77 -13.98 10.70
C ASP A 193 41.27 -13.72 10.48
N ALA A 194 41.69 -12.46 10.27
CA ALA A 194 43.10 -12.05 10.33
C ALA A 194 43.70 -12.27 11.73
N LEU A 195 42.96 -11.95 12.80
CA LEU A 195 43.40 -12.19 14.19
C LEU A 195 43.42 -13.68 14.54
N ARG A 196 42.44 -14.47 14.09
CA ARG A 196 42.39 -15.93 14.27
C ARG A 196 43.53 -16.63 13.56
N SER A 197 43.80 -16.28 12.29
CA SER A 197 44.90 -16.86 11.52
C SER A 197 46.28 -16.49 12.10
N ARG A 198 46.44 -15.26 12.59
CA ARG A 198 47.63 -14.83 13.35
C ARG A 198 47.81 -15.63 14.63
N THR A 199 46.77 -15.69 15.48
CA THR A 199 46.79 -16.46 16.74
C THR A 199 47.12 -17.94 16.50
N THR A 200 46.54 -18.54 15.46
CA THR A 200 46.81 -19.93 15.06
C THR A 200 48.26 -20.14 14.63
N ARG A 201 48.84 -19.17 13.89
CA ARG A 201 50.25 -19.19 13.50
C ARG A 201 51.18 -19.04 14.72
N ASP A 202 50.86 -18.12 15.63
CA ASP A 202 51.66 -17.88 16.84
C ASP A 202 51.64 -19.10 17.78
N ILE A 203 50.49 -19.74 17.98
CA ILE A 203 50.37 -21.00 18.74
C ILE A 203 51.14 -22.15 18.07
N ARG A 204 51.08 -22.26 16.73
CA ARG A 204 51.86 -23.27 15.98
C ARG A 204 53.37 -23.05 16.15
N ASN A 205 53.81 -21.79 16.09
CA ASN A 205 55.23 -21.43 16.29
C ASN A 205 55.69 -21.72 17.72
N GLN A 206 54.87 -21.43 18.73
CA GLN A 206 55.17 -21.75 20.13
C GLN A 206 55.21 -23.27 20.40
N ARG A 207 54.38 -24.07 19.73
CA ARG A 207 54.41 -25.53 19.83
C ARG A 207 55.56 -26.18 19.06
N ALA A 208 56.17 -25.47 18.11
CA ALA A 208 57.34 -25.95 17.38
C ALA A 208 58.65 -25.83 18.18
N ASP A 209 58.64 -25.15 19.33
CA ASP A 209 59.83 -24.89 20.14
C ASP A 209 59.64 -25.31 21.62
N PRO A 210 59.63 -26.62 21.93
CA PRO A 210 59.33 -27.13 23.27
C PRO A 210 60.53 -27.15 24.24
N LEU A 211 61.76 -26.84 23.78
CA LEU A 211 62.99 -27.04 24.56
C LEU A 211 64.04 -25.94 24.29
N GLY A 212 63.89 -24.80 24.97
CA GLY A 212 64.92 -23.77 24.96
C GLY A 212 66.20 -24.20 25.66
N SER A 213 67.32 -24.30 24.93
CA SER A 213 68.68 -24.19 25.50
C SER A 213 69.69 -23.80 24.40
N GLY A 214 70.65 -22.91 24.65
CA GLY A 214 70.85 -22.12 25.85
C GLY A 214 71.86 -21.00 25.68
N ARG A 215 71.88 -20.06 26.64
CA ARG A 215 72.84 -18.97 26.73
C ARG A 215 73.46 -18.99 28.13
N PRO A 216 74.73 -19.41 28.31
CA PRO A 216 75.43 -19.24 29.58
C PRO A 216 76.10 -17.85 29.67
N ARG A 217 76.23 -17.37 30.91
CA ARG A 217 76.80 -16.08 31.30
C ARG A 217 78.29 -15.91 30.95
N ARG A 218 78.72 -14.64 30.85
CA ARG A 218 80.12 -14.20 30.98
C ARG A 218 80.71 -14.57 32.36
N VAL A 219 81.80 -15.34 32.37
CA VAL A 219 83.00 -15.33 33.27
C VAL A 219 84.14 -16.02 32.47
N GLY A 220 85.44 -15.69 32.54
CA GLY A 220 86.14 -14.53 33.11
C GLY A 220 87.53 -14.89 33.67
N THR A 221 88.61 -14.34 33.10
CA THR A 221 90.05 -14.58 33.47
C THR A 221 90.54 -16.05 33.24
N GLU A 222 91.80 -16.41 32.93
CA GLU A 222 93.13 -15.74 32.93
C GLU A 222 94.05 -16.22 31.75
N ARG A 223 95.12 -15.43 31.47
CA ARG A 223 96.52 -15.80 31.08
C ARG A 223 96.86 -16.83 29.96
N GLY A 224 97.71 -16.36 29.02
CA GLY A 224 99.03 -17.00 28.79
C GLY A 224 99.48 -17.27 27.34
N GLY A 225 100.69 -16.79 26.97
CA GLY A 225 101.44 -17.18 25.75
C GLY A 225 101.16 -16.32 24.51
N LEU A 226 101.96 -15.30 24.20
CA LEU A 226 103.23 -15.34 23.45
C LEU A 226 103.08 -15.67 21.95
N SER A 227 103.37 -14.68 21.11
CA SER A 227 104.42 -14.76 20.07
C SER A 227 104.93 -13.37 19.72
N LEU A 228 106.26 -13.25 19.63
CA LEU A 228 106.99 -12.31 18.78
C LEU A 228 107.33 -13.05 17.48
#